data_AF-A0A949SQG8-F1
#
_entry.id   AF-A0A949SQG8-F1
#
_cell.length_a   1.000
_cell.length_b   1.000
_cell.length_c   1.000
_cell.angle_alpha   90.00
_cell.angle_beta   90.00
_cell.angle_gamma   90.00
#
_symmetry.space_group_name_H-M   'P 1'
#
loop_
_entity.id
_entity.type
_entity.pdbx_description
1 polymer ?
#
loop_
_entity_poly.entity_id
_entity_poly.type
_entity_poly.pdbx_seq_one_letter_code
_entity_poly.pdbx_strand_id
1 'polypeptide(L)'
;MAHLFHLPGSCFATSMCKAVAACEKSEMDKVEAFHRAMLGGCSSPASGTIGRMTVPRCRPPPSIREARRSKLHPGDILAADKAPQIANAPFTLSCELTTAQRNAILIAHGGASTGYALHLSGGKLIWAIRHGKTLTTAQTDYPADNQPHRITATLGKKGQLTLQLDQNAPITATSPSLIRTQPKEDFCLGHDNKVPVATYTAKGKFEGNILRISISSK
;
A
#
# COMPACT_ATOMS: atom_id res chain seq x y z
N MET A 1 -50.36 31.48 43.27
CA MET A 1 -50.17 30.99 41.90
C MET A 1 -48.67 31.09 41.60
N ALA A 2 -47.87 30.05 41.83
CA ALA A 2 -47.75 28.81 41.04
C ALA A 2 -47.15 29.13 39.65
N HIS A 3 -46.02 28.62 39.17
CA HIS A 3 -45.20 27.46 39.54
C HIS A 3 -43.73 27.66 39.12
N LEU A 4 -42.83 27.06 39.91
CA LEU A 4 -41.49 26.61 39.55
C LEU A 4 -41.49 25.76 38.27
N PHE A 5 -40.48 25.92 37.40
CA PHE A 5 -39.97 24.84 36.54
C PHE A 5 -38.44 24.82 36.55
N HIS A 6 -37.91 23.60 36.55
CA HIS A 6 -36.54 23.20 36.88
C HIS A 6 -36.01 22.29 35.75
N LEU A 7 -34.69 22.38 35.45
CA LEU A 7 -33.78 21.43 34.73
C LEU A 7 -33.75 21.39 33.18
N PRO A 8 -32.70 20.80 32.54
CA PRO A 8 -31.26 20.74 32.88
C PRO A 8 -30.27 20.95 31.70
N GLY A 9 -29.01 21.29 32.04
CA GLY A 9 -27.72 20.78 31.51
C GLY A 9 -27.46 20.50 30.01
N SER A 10 -26.29 20.97 29.52
CA SER A 10 -25.30 20.06 28.93
C SER A 10 -23.91 20.70 28.80
N CYS A 11 -22.94 20.07 29.49
CA CYS A 11 -21.51 20.12 29.23
C CYS A 11 -21.20 19.62 27.81
N PHE A 12 -20.38 20.32 27.02
CA PHE A 12 -19.53 19.69 26.00
C PHE A 12 -18.44 20.68 25.53
N ALA A 13 -17.38 20.85 26.33
CA ALA A 13 -16.21 21.64 25.87
C ALA A 13 -14.85 21.18 26.41
N THR A 14 -14.74 20.06 27.12
CA THR A 14 -13.46 19.67 27.77
C THR A 14 -12.93 18.27 27.45
N SER A 15 -13.59 17.49 26.57
CA SER A 15 -13.13 16.12 26.28
C SER A 15 -12.06 16.02 25.19
N MET A 16 -12.02 16.94 24.20
CA MET A 16 -11.12 16.77 23.05
C MET A 16 -9.66 17.19 23.30
N CYS A 17 -9.36 18.09 24.25
CA CYS A 17 -7.97 18.47 24.52
C CYS A 17 -7.19 17.44 25.37
N LYS A 18 -7.87 16.59 26.18
CA LYS A 18 -7.18 15.55 26.96
C LYS A 18 -6.79 14.32 26.14
N ALA A 19 -7.54 14.01 25.07
CA ALA A 19 -7.25 12.84 24.23
C ALA A 19 -5.99 13.00 23.36
N VAL A 20 -5.73 14.22 22.84
CA VAL A 20 -4.54 14.49 22.03
C VAL A 20 -3.27 14.42 22.90
N ALA A 21 -3.29 14.99 24.11
CA ALA A 21 -2.16 14.96 25.02
C ALA A 21 -1.86 13.55 25.61
N ALA A 22 -2.88 12.69 25.74
CA ALA A 22 -2.70 11.30 26.19
C ALA A 22 -2.14 10.40 25.07
N CYS A 23 -2.44 10.71 23.81
CA CYS A 23 -1.93 9.96 22.66
C CYS A 23 -0.42 10.22 22.45
N GLU A 24 0.03 11.45 22.67
CA GLU A 24 1.45 11.83 22.49
C GLU A 24 2.37 11.25 23.60
N LYS A 25 1.88 11.13 24.84
CA LYS A 25 2.63 10.49 25.95
C LYS A 25 2.77 8.98 25.78
N SER A 26 1.73 8.31 25.28
CA SER A 26 1.72 6.86 25.01
C SER A 26 2.77 6.44 23.97
N GLU A 27 3.10 7.31 23.01
CA GLU A 27 4.11 7.04 22.00
C GLU A 27 5.54 7.20 22.57
N MET A 28 5.76 8.16 23.48
CA MET A 28 7.09 8.43 24.04
C MET A 28 7.50 7.43 25.12
N ASP A 29 6.55 6.94 25.94
CA ASP A 29 6.80 5.88 26.93
C ASP A 29 7.22 4.55 26.27
N LYS A 30 6.75 4.28 25.04
CA LYS A 30 7.16 3.08 24.27
C LYS A 30 8.58 3.19 23.73
N VAL A 31 9.00 4.40 23.36
CA VAL A 31 10.37 4.65 22.87
C VAL A 31 11.37 4.56 24.03
N GLU A 32 11.02 5.08 25.20
CA GLU A 32 11.87 4.99 26.40
C GLU A 32 11.95 3.55 26.95
N ALA A 33 10.83 2.79 26.90
CA ALA A 33 10.82 1.36 27.23
C ALA A 33 11.70 0.53 26.28
N PHE A 34 11.72 0.87 24.98
CA PHE A 34 12.59 0.23 23.99
C PHE A 34 14.07 0.58 24.22
N HIS A 35 14.38 1.81 24.63
CA HIS A 35 15.74 2.23 24.96
C HIS A 35 16.26 1.55 26.24
N ARG A 36 15.42 1.38 27.26
CA ARG A 36 15.76 0.64 28.49
C ARG A 36 15.97 -0.86 28.26
N ALA A 37 15.19 -1.47 27.37
CA ALA A 37 15.32 -2.90 27.05
C ALA A 37 16.64 -3.25 26.34
N MET A 38 17.30 -2.28 25.68
CA MET A 38 18.57 -2.50 24.97
C MET A 38 19.81 -2.42 25.87
N LEU A 39 19.67 -1.98 27.13
CA LEU A 39 20.80 -1.79 28.06
C LEU A 39 20.81 -2.83 29.22
N GLY A 40 19.83 -3.73 29.28
CA GLY A 40 19.77 -4.79 30.29
C GLY A 40 20.57 -6.02 29.87
N GLY A 41 21.75 -6.20 30.48
CA GLY A 41 22.70 -7.25 30.17
C GLY A 41 22.18 -8.67 30.27
N CYS A 42 22.78 -9.53 29.45
CA CYS A 42 22.63 -10.97 29.46
C CYS A 42 22.95 -11.58 30.83
N SER A 43 22.02 -12.36 31.37
CA SER A 43 22.34 -13.41 32.34
C SER A 43 21.43 -14.62 32.09
N SER A 44 22.02 -15.69 31.53
CA SER A 44 21.41 -17.02 31.46
C SER A 44 21.18 -17.58 32.86
N PRO A 45 20.15 -18.44 33.06
CA PRO A 45 20.49 -19.85 33.27
C PRO A 45 19.51 -20.89 32.69
N ALA A 46 20.09 -22.08 32.46
CA ALA A 46 19.57 -23.45 32.58
C ALA A 46 18.15 -23.84 32.11
N SER A 47 18.15 -24.69 31.07
CA SER A 47 17.48 -26.00 30.97
C SER A 47 16.07 -26.16 31.56
N GLY A 48 15.05 -26.13 30.69
CA GLY A 48 13.68 -26.56 30.99
C GLY A 48 12.85 -26.77 29.71
N THR A 49 12.19 -27.92 29.65
CA THR A 49 11.33 -28.52 28.61
C THR A 49 10.63 -27.60 27.60
N ILE A 50 10.81 -27.92 26.31
CA ILE A 50 10.27 -27.24 25.12
C ILE A 50 8.74 -27.33 24.98
N GLY A 51 8.03 -26.33 25.47
CA GLY A 51 6.69 -25.97 24.99
C GLY A 51 6.78 -25.13 23.71
N ARG A 52 6.09 -25.54 22.64
CA ARG A 52 6.08 -24.85 21.34
C ARG A 52 5.28 -23.54 21.42
N MET A 53 5.92 -22.47 21.90
CA MET A 53 5.39 -21.11 21.79
C MET A 53 5.56 -20.62 20.34
N THR A 54 4.46 -20.40 19.62
CA THR A 54 4.51 -19.71 18.33
C THR A 54 4.71 -18.23 18.59
N VAL A 55 5.94 -17.75 18.40
CA VAL A 55 6.27 -16.32 18.52
C VAL A 55 5.53 -15.57 17.40
N PRO A 56 4.68 -14.57 17.70
CA PRO A 56 4.14 -13.71 16.67
C PRO A 56 5.31 -12.97 16.01
N ARG A 57 5.52 -13.19 14.72
CA ARG A 57 6.57 -12.50 13.96
C ARG A 57 6.28 -10.99 13.99
N CYS A 58 7.03 -10.25 14.80
CA CYS A 58 7.15 -8.81 14.64
C CYS A 58 7.62 -8.54 13.21
N ARG A 59 6.79 -7.84 12.43
CA ARG A 59 7.19 -7.40 11.09
C ARG A 59 8.34 -6.40 11.27
N PRO A 60 9.48 -6.55 10.56
CA PRO A 60 10.53 -5.55 10.62
C PRO A 60 9.97 -4.18 10.19
N PRO A 61 10.44 -3.08 10.80
CA PRO A 61 9.97 -1.75 10.47
C PRO A 61 10.21 -1.48 8.98
N PRO A 62 9.29 -0.78 8.29
CA PRO A 62 9.46 -0.46 6.88
C PRO A 62 10.75 0.34 6.70
N SER A 63 11.50 0.01 5.66
CA SER A 63 12.71 0.75 5.29
C SER A 63 12.35 2.23 5.00
N ILE A 64 13.31 3.15 5.19
CA ILE A 64 13.10 4.60 4.94
C ILE A 64 12.54 4.87 3.53
N ARG A 65 12.91 4.05 2.54
CA ARG A 65 12.38 4.17 1.17
C ARG A 65 10.91 3.75 1.08
N GLU A 66 10.49 2.72 1.80
CA GLU A 66 9.09 2.32 1.90
C GLU A 66 8.27 3.35 2.69
N ALA A 67 8.83 3.90 3.78
CA ALA A 67 8.20 4.96 4.56
C ALA A 67 8.06 6.29 3.81
N ARG A 68 8.92 6.57 2.82
CA ARG A 68 8.74 7.72 1.91
C ARG A 68 7.60 7.48 0.92
N ARG A 69 7.40 6.24 0.48
CA ARG A 69 6.34 5.88 -0.48
C ARG A 69 4.95 5.88 0.15
N SER A 70 4.85 5.63 1.45
CA SER A 70 3.58 5.73 2.17
C SER A 70 3.04 7.16 2.29
N LYS A 71 3.80 8.18 1.88
CA LYS A 71 3.39 9.60 1.86
C LYS A 71 3.03 10.12 0.46
N LEU A 72 2.93 9.26 -0.55
CA LEU A 72 2.57 9.67 -1.91
C LEU A 72 1.06 9.92 -2.04
N HIS A 73 0.71 10.96 -2.77
CA HIS A 73 -0.67 11.35 -3.09
C HIS A 73 -0.93 11.23 -4.59
N PRO A 74 -2.18 10.96 -5.02
CA PRO A 74 -2.52 10.99 -6.44
C PRO A 74 -2.09 12.30 -7.11
N GLY A 75 -1.44 12.19 -8.27
CA GLY A 75 -0.77 13.28 -8.97
C GLY A 75 0.75 13.32 -8.74
N ASP A 76 1.27 12.62 -7.74
CA ASP A 76 2.71 12.58 -7.48
C ASP A 76 3.49 11.80 -8.54
N ILE A 77 4.70 12.29 -8.81
CA ILE A 77 5.68 11.68 -9.71
C ILE A 77 6.97 11.46 -8.93
N LEU A 78 7.53 10.26 -9.04
CA LEU A 78 8.89 9.96 -8.65
C LEU A 78 9.73 9.73 -9.89
N ALA A 79 10.77 10.54 -10.06
CA ALA A 79 11.77 10.34 -11.11
C ALA A 79 12.32 8.90 -11.10
N ALA A 80 12.69 8.39 -12.27
CA ALA A 80 13.12 6.99 -12.45
C ALA A 80 14.24 6.53 -11.47
N ASP A 81 15.15 7.43 -11.08
CA ASP A 81 16.23 7.13 -10.12
C ASP A 81 15.74 7.08 -8.65
N LYS A 82 14.58 7.65 -8.35
CA LYS A 82 13.89 7.57 -7.04
C LYS A 82 12.77 6.54 -7.02
N ALA A 83 12.37 6.03 -8.19
CA ALA A 83 11.34 5.02 -8.34
C ALA A 83 11.75 3.66 -7.72
N PRO A 84 10.77 2.76 -7.47
CA PRO A 84 11.05 1.39 -7.06
C PRO A 84 12.02 0.68 -8.00
N GLN A 85 13.15 0.22 -7.44
CA GLN A 85 14.12 -0.59 -8.16
C GLN A 85 13.65 -2.04 -8.17
N ILE A 86 13.25 -2.51 -9.35
CA ILE A 86 12.55 -3.79 -9.54
C ILE A 86 13.19 -4.66 -10.64
N ALA A 87 14.28 -4.19 -11.25
CA ALA A 87 15.02 -4.94 -12.26
C ALA A 87 15.47 -6.30 -11.73
N ASN A 88 15.18 -7.37 -12.49
CA ASN A 88 15.49 -8.76 -12.18
C ASN A 88 15.06 -9.23 -10.78
N ALA A 89 14.06 -8.58 -10.18
CA ALA A 89 13.60 -8.90 -8.84
C ALA A 89 12.11 -9.27 -8.83
N PRO A 90 11.70 -10.31 -8.08
CA PRO A 90 10.31 -10.46 -7.72
C PRO A 90 9.89 -9.30 -6.81
N PHE A 91 8.65 -8.83 -6.94
CA PHE A 91 8.17 -7.74 -6.11
C PHE A 91 6.68 -7.87 -5.78
N THR A 92 6.28 -7.14 -4.73
CA THR A 92 4.91 -7.01 -4.28
C THR A 92 4.54 -5.54 -4.22
N LEU A 93 3.40 -5.21 -4.83
CA LEU A 93 2.71 -3.94 -4.70
C LEU A 93 1.48 -4.15 -3.81
N SER A 94 1.30 -3.29 -2.81
CA SER A 94 0.06 -3.24 -2.02
C SER A 94 -0.38 -1.81 -1.80
N CYS A 95 -1.69 -1.57 -1.84
CA CYS A 95 -2.30 -0.29 -1.51
C CYS A 95 -3.75 -0.48 -1.03
N GLU A 96 -4.33 0.59 -0.51
CA GLU A 96 -5.75 0.72 -0.21
C GLU A 96 -6.34 1.75 -1.18
N LEU A 97 -7.40 1.37 -1.89
CA LEU A 97 -8.05 2.17 -2.94
C LEU A 97 -9.49 2.48 -2.55
N THR A 98 -9.85 3.76 -2.64
CA THR A 98 -11.23 4.24 -2.50
C THR A 98 -11.58 5.10 -3.70
N THR A 99 -12.48 4.65 -4.55
CA THR A 99 -13.00 5.42 -5.69
C THR A 99 -14.31 4.82 -6.23
N ALA A 100 -15.15 5.66 -6.83
CA ALA A 100 -16.29 5.22 -7.64
C ALA A 100 -15.97 5.17 -9.16
N GLN A 101 -14.76 5.57 -9.57
CA GLN A 101 -14.38 5.59 -10.98
C GLN A 101 -14.28 4.16 -11.53
N ARG A 102 -14.83 3.94 -12.73
CA ARG A 102 -14.71 2.66 -13.45
C ARG A 102 -13.54 2.61 -14.43
N ASN A 103 -12.96 3.77 -14.74
CA ASN A 103 -11.81 3.92 -15.62
C ASN A 103 -10.85 4.93 -14.98
N ALA A 104 -9.66 4.47 -14.58
CA ALA A 104 -8.67 5.30 -13.89
C ALA A 104 -7.29 4.67 -13.98
N ILE A 105 -6.24 5.49 -14.05
CA ILE A 105 -4.87 5.02 -13.85
C ILE A 105 -4.57 5.15 -12.36
N LEU A 106 -4.18 4.06 -11.70
CA LEU A 106 -3.90 4.08 -10.27
C LEU A 106 -2.42 4.22 -10.02
N ILE A 107 -1.61 3.35 -10.62
CA ILE A 107 -0.15 3.36 -10.52
C ILE A 107 0.42 3.03 -11.89
N ALA A 108 1.42 3.78 -12.35
CA ALA A 108 2.18 3.48 -13.54
C ALA A 108 3.68 3.62 -13.26
N HIS A 109 4.50 2.67 -13.71
CA HIS A 109 5.95 2.82 -13.70
C HIS A 109 6.57 2.19 -14.92
N GLY A 110 7.32 2.99 -15.68
CA GLY A 110 7.90 2.57 -16.95
C GLY A 110 7.07 3.04 -18.14
N GLY A 111 7.14 2.30 -19.24
CA GLY A 111 6.36 2.60 -20.43
C GLY A 111 6.27 1.43 -21.41
N ALA A 112 6.13 1.73 -22.70
CA ALA A 112 5.79 0.73 -23.73
C ALA A 112 6.82 -0.41 -23.89
N SER A 113 8.05 -0.23 -23.41
CA SER A 113 9.11 -1.25 -23.50
C SER A 113 9.22 -2.13 -22.25
N THR A 114 9.08 -1.54 -21.07
CA THR A 114 9.21 -2.24 -19.80
C THR A 114 8.57 -1.43 -18.69
N GLY A 115 7.88 -2.12 -17.78
CA GLY A 115 7.16 -1.45 -16.70
C GLY A 115 6.05 -2.30 -16.11
N TYR A 116 5.30 -1.69 -15.21
CA TYR A 116 4.06 -2.23 -14.67
C TYR A 116 3.03 -1.14 -14.47
N ALA A 117 1.76 -1.54 -14.43
CA ALA A 117 0.66 -0.65 -14.12
C ALA A 117 -0.44 -1.35 -13.34
N LEU A 118 -1.06 -0.60 -12.43
CA LEU A 118 -2.34 -0.95 -11.80
C LEU A 118 -3.36 0.08 -12.27
N HIS A 119 -4.46 -0.36 -12.88
CA HIS A 119 -5.47 0.54 -13.42
C HIS A 119 -6.87 -0.05 -13.38
N LEU A 120 -7.87 0.82 -13.50
CA LEU A 120 -9.26 0.46 -13.72
C LEU A 120 -9.62 0.66 -15.18
N SER A 121 -10.32 -0.31 -15.78
CA SER A 121 -10.90 -0.18 -17.11
C SER A 121 -12.22 -0.94 -17.17
N GLY A 122 -13.31 -0.25 -17.51
CA GLY A 122 -14.64 -0.84 -17.60
C GLY A 122 -15.13 -1.48 -16.31
N GLY A 123 -14.70 -0.97 -15.14
CA GLY A 123 -15.02 -1.57 -13.84
C GLY A 123 -14.20 -2.82 -13.50
N LYS A 124 -13.10 -3.09 -14.21
CA LYS A 124 -12.14 -4.14 -13.88
C LYS A 124 -10.88 -3.54 -13.29
N LEU A 125 -10.42 -4.07 -12.17
CA LEU A 125 -9.08 -3.83 -11.65
C LEU A 125 -8.09 -4.71 -12.40
N ILE A 126 -7.08 -4.08 -13.01
CA ILE A 126 -6.13 -4.73 -13.90
C ILE A 126 -4.72 -4.48 -13.39
N TRP A 127 -3.99 -5.57 -13.15
CA TRP A 127 -2.57 -5.59 -12.88
C TRP A 127 -1.82 -6.01 -14.13
N ALA A 128 -0.96 -5.13 -14.65
CA ALA A 128 -0.29 -5.30 -15.93
C ALA A 128 1.23 -5.28 -15.76
N ILE A 129 1.92 -6.22 -16.40
CA ILE A 129 3.38 -6.27 -16.52
C ILE A 129 3.75 -6.18 -18.01
N ARG A 130 4.60 -5.21 -18.35
CA ARG A 130 5.16 -5.02 -19.69
C ARG A 130 6.58 -5.59 -19.76
N HIS A 131 6.78 -6.53 -20.68
CA HIS A 131 8.08 -7.09 -21.00
C HIS A 131 8.31 -7.05 -22.52
N GLY A 132 8.98 -6.00 -22.99
CA GLY A 132 9.13 -5.72 -24.42
C GLY A 132 7.76 -5.53 -25.07
N LYS A 133 7.52 -6.30 -26.14
CA LYS A 133 6.24 -6.28 -26.87
C LYS A 133 5.12 -7.03 -26.13
N THR A 134 5.44 -7.81 -25.10
CA THR A 134 4.47 -8.63 -24.36
C THR A 134 3.86 -7.84 -23.21
N LEU A 135 2.52 -7.78 -23.16
CA LEU A 135 1.75 -7.34 -22.01
C LEU A 135 1.07 -8.55 -21.39
N THR A 136 1.30 -8.77 -20.09
CA THR A 136 0.58 -9.80 -19.34
C THR A 136 -0.28 -9.11 -18.29
N THR A 137 -1.55 -9.50 -18.19
CA THR A 137 -2.50 -8.91 -17.26
C THR A 137 -3.19 -9.97 -16.40
N ALA A 138 -3.35 -9.67 -15.11
CA ALA A 138 -4.34 -10.31 -14.25
C ALA A 138 -5.44 -9.29 -13.96
N GLN A 139 -6.71 -9.72 -13.97
CA GLN A 139 -7.84 -8.82 -13.79
C GLN A 139 -8.95 -9.42 -12.94
N THR A 140 -9.64 -8.58 -12.17
CA THR A 140 -10.83 -8.93 -11.39
C THR A 140 -11.83 -7.78 -11.44
N ASP A 141 -13.10 -8.04 -11.15
CA ASP A 141 -14.11 -6.98 -11.08
C ASP A 141 -13.84 -6.07 -9.88
N TYR A 142 -14.02 -4.76 -10.08
CA TYR A 142 -13.88 -3.74 -9.04
C TYR A 142 -15.27 -3.20 -8.66
N PRO A 143 -15.64 -3.19 -7.36
CA PRO A 143 -16.97 -2.78 -6.92
C PRO A 143 -17.37 -1.36 -7.30
N ALA A 144 -16.41 -0.42 -7.29
CA ALA A 144 -16.65 1.01 -7.55
C ALA A 144 -17.78 1.61 -6.68
N ASP A 145 -17.88 1.15 -5.44
CA ASP A 145 -18.87 1.54 -4.43
C ASP A 145 -18.39 2.68 -3.51
N ASN A 146 -17.24 3.26 -3.84
CA ASN A 146 -16.56 4.29 -3.06
C ASN A 146 -16.20 3.85 -1.62
N GLN A 147 -16.07 2.55 -1.37
CA GLN A 147 -15.53 2.01 -0.12
C GLN A 147 -14.02 1.72 -0.23
N PRO A 148 -13.29 1.66 0.91
CA PRO A 148 -11.89 1.25 0.91
C PRO A 148 -11.74 -0.23 0.59
N HIS A 149 -10.95 -0.54 -0.44
CA HIS A 149 -10.57 -1.90 -0.81
C HIS A 149 -9.06 -2.09 -0.77
N ARG A 150 -8.61 -3.22 -0.24
CA ARG A 150 -7.19 -3.57 -0.18
C ARG A 150 -6.78 -4.33 -1.43
N ILE A 151 -5.73 -3.86 -2.09
CA ILE A 151 -5.19 -4.50 -3.29
C ILE A 151 -3.81 -5.05 -2.97
N THR A 152 -3.56 -6.30 -3.39
CA THR A 152 -2.22 -6.91 -3.39
C THR A 152 -1.94 -7.48 -4.77
N ALA A 153 -0.87 -7.01 -5.40
CA ALA A 153 -0.42 -7.45 -6.70
C ALA A 153 1.04 -7.90 -6.64
N THR A 154 1.40 -8.99 -7.32
CA THR A 154 2.76 -9.53 -7.28
C THR A 154 3.31 -9.87 -8.66
N LEU A 155 4.64 -9.90 -8.75
CA LEU A 155 5.40 -10.58 -9.79
C LEU A 155 6.41 -11.52 -9.11
N GLY A 156 6.18 -12.82 -9.24
CA GLY A 156 7.02 -13.88 -8.66
C GLY A 156 8.23 -14.23 -9.53
N LYS A 157 9.20 -14.94 -8.94
CA LYS A 157 10.53 -15.25 -9.55
C LYS A 157 10.49 -15.86 -10.96
N LYS A 158 9.44 -16.61 -11.29
CA LYS A 158 9.25 -17.27 -12.58
C LYS A 158 8.26 -16.53 -13.50
N GLY A 159 8.01 -15.24 -13.23
CA GLY A 159 7.04 -14.46 -13.99
C GLY A 159 5.58 -14.74 -13.61
N GLN A 160 5.30 -15.40 -12.49
CA GLN A 160 3.91 -15.57 -12.01
C GLN A 160 3.38 -14.24 -11.49
N LEU A 161 2.31 -13.74 -12.09
CA LEU A 161 1.57 -12.57 -11.65
C LEU A 161 0.44 -13.03 -10.74
N THR A 162 0.19 -12.28 -9.68
CA THR A 162 -1.05 -12.42 -8.91
C THR A 162 -1.71 -11.06 -8.71
N LEU A 163 -3.03 -11.05 -8.68
CA LEU A 163 -3.85 -9.90 -8.29
C LEU A 163 -4.91 -10.37 -7.30
N GLN A 164 -4.94 -9.75 -6.13
CA GLN A 164 -5.90 -10.00 -5.08
C GLN A 164 -6.59 -8.69 -4.69
N LEU A 165 -7.92 -8.73 -4.65
CA LEU A 165 -8.78 -7.68 -4.12
C LEU A 165 -9.39 -8.19 -2.80
N ASP A 166 -9.16 -7.45 -1.73
CA ASP A 166 -9.56 -7.78 -0.37
C ASP A 166 -9.12 -9.19 0.06
N GLN A 167 -10.04 -10.00 0.56
CA GLN A 167 -9.79 -11.39 0.97
C GLN A 167 -10.17 -12.41 -0.11
N ASN A 168 -10.49 -11.96 -1.33
CA ASN A 168 -10.85 -12.86 -2.42
C ASN A 168 -9.65 -13.73 -2.85
N ALA A 169 -9.93 -14.85 -3.52
CA ALA A 169 -8.88 -15.68 -4.08
C ALA A 169 -8.04 -14.89 -5.11
N PRO A 170 -6.70 -14.98 -5.08
CA PRO A 170 -5.87 -14.29 -6.05
C PRO A 170 -6.11 -14.80 -7.47
N ILE A 171 -6.29 -13.89 -8.42
CA ILE A 171 -6.26 -14.17 -9.85
C ILE A 171 -4.80 -14.30 -10.28
N THR A 172 -4.49 -15.27 -11.13
CA THR A 172 -3.11 -15.53 -11.56
C THR A 172 -2.96 -15.43 -13.08
N ALA A 173 -1.78 -15.01 -13.52
CA ALA A 173 -1.35 -15.02 -14.90
C ALA A 173 0.16 -15.30 -14.96
N THR A 174 0.70 -15.62 -16.13
CA THR A 174 2.14 -15.90 -16.29
C THR A 174 2.74 -15.00 -17.36
N SER A 175 3.68 -14.16 -16.95
CA SER A 175 4.53 -13.39 -17.86
C SER A 175 5.73 -14.23 -18.29
N PRO A 176 6.39 -13.88 -19.41
CA PRO A 176 7.56 -14.63 -19.88
C PRO A 176 8.71 -14.69 -18.88
N SER A 177 8.90 -13.64 -18.08
CA SER A 177 9.95 -13.55 -17.06
C SER A 177 9.68 -12.41 -16.09
N LEU A 178 10.58 -12.22 -15.12
CA LEU A 178 10.71 -10.95 -14.40
C LEU A 178 10.95 -9.77 -15.36
N ILE A 179 10.71 -8.55 -14.87
CA ILE A 179 11.12 -7.32 -15.54
C ILE A 179 12.66 -7.29 -15.54
N ARG A 180 13.29 -7.44 -16.71
CA ARG A 180 14.74 -7.65 -16.83
C ARG A 180 15.59 -6.41 -16.61
N THR A 181 15.04 -5.24 -16.94
CA THR A 181 15.74 -3.96 -16.91
C THR A 181 14.95 -2.98 -16.09
N GLN A 182 15.63 -2.10 -15.37
CA GLN A 182 14.96 -1.06 -14.59
C GLN A 182 14.16 -0.16 -15.55
N PRO A 183 12.87 0.10 -15.27
CA PRO A 183 12.12 1.08 -16.05
C PRO A 183 12.79 2.46 -15.96
N LYS A 184 12.94 3.09 -17.14
CA LYS A 184 13.62 4.40 -17.29
C LYS A 184 12.67 5.59 -17.21
N GLU A 185 11.38 5.32 -17.25
CA GLU A 185 10.35 6.33 -17.07
C GLU A 185 9.94 6.40 -15.60
N ASP A 186 9.20 7.45 -15.27
CA ASP A 186 8.91 7.80 -13.88
C ASP A 186 7.95 6.78 -13.24
N PHE A 187 7.82 6.85 -11.93
CA PHE A 187 6.74 6.22 -11.19
C PHE A 187 5.68 7.28 -10.91
N CYS A 188 4.45 7.04 -11.36
CA CYS A 188 3.33 7.96 -11.27
C CYS A 188 2.20 7.35 -10.44
N LEU A 189 1.56 8.17 -9.61
CA LEU A 189 0.39 7.81 -8.81
C LEU A 189 -0.84 8.57 -9.34
N GLY A 190 -1.95 7.88 -9.58
CA GLY A 190 -3.19 8.46 -10.09
C GLY A 190 -3.16 8.94 -11.56
N HIS A 191 -2.06 8.71 -12.28
CA HIS A 191 -1.88 9.11 -13.67
C HIS A 191 -0.69 8.39 -14.32
N ASP A 192 -0.45 8.66 -15.60
CA ASP A 192 0.78 8.33 -16.34
C ASP A 192 1.22 9.61 -17.06
N ASN A 193 2.51 9.97 -16.94
CA ASN A 193 3.03 11.26 -17.42
C ASN A 193 3.76 11.17 -18.76
N LYS A 194 4.00 9.97 -19.30
CA LYS A 194 4.82 9.76 -20.50
C LYS A 194 4.21 8.67 -21.40
N VAL A 195 4.94 7.59 -21.66
CA VAL A 195 4.53 6.55 -22.60
C VAL A 195 3.75 5.48 -21.83
N PRO A 196 2.49 5.19 -22.19
CA PRO A 196 1.66 4.31 -21.40
C PRO A 196 2.21 2.88 -21.30
N VAL A 197 2.24 2.35 -20.07
CA VAL A 197 2.64 0.95 -19.83
C VAL A 197 1.59 -0.02 -20.36
N ALA A 198 0.31 0.33 -20.34
CA ALA A 198 -0.82 -0.48 -20.82
C ALA A 198 -1.84 0.40 -21.56
N THR A 199 -2.75 -0.22 -22.30
CA THR A 199 -3.85 0.55 -22.91
C THR A 199 -4.83 0.97 -21.82
N TYR A 200 -4.88 2.27 -21.54
CA TYR A 200 -5.81 2.83 -20.57
C TYR A 200 -7.07 3.34 -21.27
N THR A 201 -8.20 3.22 -20.59
CA THR A 201 -9.50 3.78 -21.01
C THR A 201 -9.91 4.99 -20.17
N ALA A 202 -9.10 5.35 -19.18
CA ALA A 202 -9.31 6.50 -18.31
C ALA A 202 -9.36 7.79 -19.13
N LYS A 203 -10.35 8.63 -18.85
CA LYS A 203 -10.51 9.96 -19.44
C LYS A 203 -10.60 10.96 -18.29
N GLY A 204 -9.51 11.66 -18.01
CA GLY A 204 -9.46 12.65 -16.93
C GLY A 204 -8.58 12.24 -15.74
N LYS A 205 -8.69 13.00 -14.66
CA LYS A 205 -7.89 12.83 -13.45
C LYS A 205 -8.45 11.71 -12.58
N PHE A 206 -7.58 11.08 -11.80
CA PHE A 206 -8.02 10.18 -10.74
C PHE A 206 -8.79 10.96 -9.66
N GLU A 207 -9.92 10.40 -9.22
CA GLU A 207 -10.76 10.92 -8.15
C GLU A 207 -10.94 9.84 -7.08
N GLY A 208 -10.50 10.15 -5.86
CA GLY A 208 -10.53 9.21 -4.75
C GLY A 208 -9.23 9.22 -3.96
N ASN A 209 -8.97 8.13 -3.24
CA ASN A 209 -7.77 7.97 -2.42
C ASN A 209 -6.99 6.71 -2.80
N ILE A 210 -5.68 6.84 -2.84
CA ILE A 210 -4.74 5.71 -2.90
C ILE A 210 -3.83 5.84 -1.68
N LEU A 211 -4.03 4.99 -0.69
CA LEU A 211 -3.35 5.07 0.60
C LEU A 211 -2.48 3.83 0.83
N ARG A 212 -1.59 3.92 1.83
CA ARG A 212 -0.79 2.78 2.33
C ARG A 212 -0.01 2.06 1.24
N ILE A 213 0.49 2.83 0.27
CA ILE A 213 1.24 2.29 -0.86
C ILE A 213 2.56 1.71 -0.34
N SER A 214 2.79 0.45 -0.66
CA SER A 214 4.05 -0.24 -0.41
C SER A 214 4.45 -1.04 -1.62
N ILE A 215 5.72 -0.91 -2.00
CA ILE A 215 6.33 -1.65 -3.11
C ILE A 215 7.66 -2.17 -2.59
N SER A 216 7.74 -3.49 -2.46
CA SER A 216 8.92 -4.18 -1.95
C SER A 216 9.37 -5.25 -2.93
N SER A 217 10.65 -5.20 -3.28
CA SER A 217 11.35 -6.25 -4.01
C SER A 217 12.02 -7.17 -2.99
N LYS A 218 12.04 -8.48 -3.27
CA LYS A 218 12.76 -9.47 -2.44
C LYS A 218 14.08 -9.89 -3.05
#